data_AF-A0A914I2P6-F1
#
_entry.id   AF-A0A914I2P6-F1
#
_cell.length_a   1.000
_cell.length_b   1.000
_cell.length_c   1.000
_cell.angle_alpha   90.00
_cell.angle_beta   90.00
_cell.angle_gamma   90.00
#
_symmetry.space_group_name_H-M   'P 1'
#
loop_
_entity.id
_entity.type
_entity.pdbx_description
1 polymer ?
#
loop_
_entity_poly.entity_id
_entity_poly.type
_entity_poly.pdbx_seq_one_letter_code
_entity_poly.pdbx_strand_id
1 'polypeptide(L)'
;MICHLFNGETHVELDAEHITGTCGLFPLEQKPLRLITEGFQWNLNYEIGYGRTVSSSNCILCPEKVRIQSIGGAVVFTFELREPNRIF
;
A
#
# COMPACT_ATOMS: atom_id res chain seq x y z
N MET A 1 2.06 -7.89 6.89
CA MET A 1 0.60 -8.03 6.79
C MET A 1 0.17 -7.81 5.34
N ILE A 2 -0.91 -8.46 4.90
CA ILE A 2 -1.46 -8.36 3.54
C ILE A 2 -2.96 -8.09 3.65
N CYS A 3 -3.44 -7.04 2.98
CA CYS A 3 -4.83 -6.58 3.00
C CYS A 3 -5.41 -6.50 1.58
N HIS A 4 -6.63 -6.98 1.40
CA HIS A 4 -7.39 -6.81 0.16
C HIS A 4 -8.26 -5.55 0.23
N LEU A 5 -8.02 -4.60 -0.67
CA LEU A 5 -8.75 -3.34 -0.75
C LEU A 5 -9.65 -3.35 -1.99
N PHE A 6 -10.96 -3.26 -1.78
CA PHE A 6 -11.93 -3.17 -2.88
C PHE A 6 -11.79 -1.85 -3.64
N ASN A 7 -12.33 -1.82 -4.87
CA ASN A 7 -12.42 -0.59 -5.66
C ASN A 7 -13.10 0.53 -4.87
N GLY A 8 -12.46 1.70 -4.82
CA GLY A 8 -12.91 2.85 -4.05
C GLY A 8 -11.79 3.43 -3.20
N GLU A 9 -12.17 4.14 -2.16
CA GLU A 9 -11.22 4.82 -1.26
C GLU A 9 -11.15 4.10 0.08
N THR A 10 -9.93 3.84 0.53
CA THR A 10 -9.63 3.28 1.84
C THR A 10 -8.69 4.22 2.59
N HIS A 11 -9.03 4.48 3.85
CA HIS A 11 -8.15 5.13 4.82
C HIS A 11 -7.64 4.07 5.79
N VAL A 12 -6.34 4.08 6.03
CA VAL A 12 -5.67 3.13 6.92
C VAL A 12 -4.92 3.95 7.97
N GLU A 13 -5.18 3.65 9.24
CA GLU A 13 -4.40 4.12 10.36
C GLU A 13 -3.54 2.96 10.85
N LEU A 14 -2.23 3.16 10.87
CA LEU A 14 -1.25 2.16 11.24
C LEU A 14 -0.47 2.61 12.46
N ASP A 15 -0.20 1.66 13.35
CA ASP A 15 0.67 1.89 14.49
C ASP A 15 2.14 1.84 14.04
N ALA A 16 2.80 3.00 14.09
CA ALA A 16 4.19 3.20 13.70
C ALA A 16 5.18 2.36 14.53
N GLU A 17 4.82 1.96 15.76
CA GLU A 17 5.70 1.16 16.62
C GLU A 17 5.81 -0.29 16.13
N HIS A 18 4.78 -0.79 15.45
CA HIS A 18 4.64 -2.19 15.06
C HIS A 18 4.92 -2.46 13.57
N ILE A 19 5.31 -1.43 12.81
CA ILE A 19 5.66 -1.56 11.39
C ILE A 19 7.10 -1.09 11.13
N THR A 20 7.70 -1.59 10.05
CA THR A 20 9.01 -1.10 9.58
C THR A 20 8.88 0.09 8.64
N GLY A 21 7.68 0.29 8.07
CA GLY A 21 7.38 1.31 7.07
C GLY A 21 7.42 0.77 5.63
N THR A 22 8.12 -0.34 5.35
CA THR A 22 8.16 -0.91 4.01
C THR A 22 6.79 -1.43 3.58
N CYS A 23 6.37 -1.09 2.37
CA CYS A 23 5.05 -1.45 1.86
C CYS A 23 5.02 -1.68 0.35
N GLY A 24 3.85 -2.09 -0.15
CA GLY A 24 3.60 -2.29 -1.58
C GLY A 24 2.11 -2.26 -1.90
N LEU A 25 1.79 -1.88 -3.14
CA LEU A 25 0.44 -1.81 -3.69
C LEU A 25 0.42 -2.57 -5.02
N PHE A 26 -0.29 -3.69 -5.03
CA PHE A 26 -0.33 -4.63 -6.14
C PHE A 26 -1.74 -4.66 -6.74
N PRO A 27 -1.91 -4.40 -8.03
CA PRO A 27 -3.22 -4.51 -8.66
C PRO A 27 -3.64 -5.98 -8.60
N LEU A 28 -4.88 -6.26 -8.18
CA LEU A 28 -5.38 -7.64 -8.19
C LEU A 28 -5.91 -8.02 -9.58
N GLU A 29 -6.42 -7.03 -10.31
CA GLU A 29 -6.96 -7.20 -11.65
C GLU A 29 -5.86 -7.50 -12.69
N GLN A 30 -6.19 -8.29 -13.71
CA GLN A 30 -5.32 -8.50 -14.88
C GLN A 30 -5.34 -7.34 -15.89
N LYS A 31 -6.01 -6.24 -15.56
CA LYS A 31 -6.05 -5.01 -16.34
C LYS A 31 -5.46 -3.85 -15.52
N PRO A 32 -4.91 -2.80 -16.16
CA PRO A 32 -4.47 -1.61 -15.46
C PRO A 32 -5.60 -0.94 -14.68
N LEU A 33 -5.26 -0.38 -13.52
CA LEU A 33 -6.16 0.45 -12.72
C LEU A 33 -5.44 1.72 -12.27
N ARG A 34 -6.19 2.77 -11.96
CA ARG A 34 -5.62 4.02 -11.47
C ARG A 34 -5.52 3.99 -9.95
N LEU A 35 -4.36 4.36 -9.43
CA LEU A 35 -4.15 4.61 -8.00
C LEU A 35 -3.92 6.08 -7.72
N ILE A 36 -4.56 6.57 -6.66
CA ILE A 36 -4.30 7.87 -6.04
C ILE A 36 -3.98 7.61 -4.57
N THR A 37 -2.80 7.99 -4.10
CA THR A 37 -2.36 7.68 -2.73
C THR A 37 -1.78 8.89 -2.01
N GLU A 38 -1.86 8.87 -0.67
CA GLU A 38 -1.21 9.82 0.23
C GLU A 38 -0.61 9.08 1.44
N GLY A 39 0.41 9.67 2.05
CA GLY A 39 1.09 9.10 3.22
C GLY A 39 2.29 8.19 2.90
N PHE A 40 2.69 8.10 1.63
CA PHE A 40 3.83 7.28 1.18
C PHE A 40 5.01 8.14 0.68
N GLN A 41 6.21 7.57 0.71
CA GLN A 41 7.43 8.15 0.11
C GLN A 41 7.24 8.38 -1.38
N TRP A 42 6.64 7.41 -2.07
CA TRP A 42 6.23 7.54 -3.46
C TRP A 42 4.71 7.46 -3.56
N ASN A 43 4.07 8.61 -3.45
CA ASN A 43 2.64 8.74 -3.72
C ASN A 43 2.35 8.52 -5.21
N LEU A 44 1.21 7.89 -5.50
CA LEU A 44 0.78 7.53 -6.84
C LEU A 44 -0.37 8.44 -7.27
N ASN A 45 -0.38 8.80 -8.56
CA ASN A 45 -1.52 9.42 -9.23
C ASN A 45 -1.51 9.03 -10.72
N TYR A 46 -1.39 7.74 -10.98
CA TYR A 46 -1.23 7.19 -12.32
C TYR A 46 -1.71 5.72 -12.37
N GLU A 47 -1.70 5.12 -13.56
CA GLU A 47 -2.11 3.73 -13.75
C GLU A 47 -1.02 2.75 -13.35
N ILE A 48 -1.40 1.70 -12.65
CA ILE A 48 -0.53 0.57 -12.30
C ILE A 48 -1.08 -0.74 -12.90
N GLY A 49 -0.19 -1.70 -13.14
CA GLY A 49 -0.55 -2.99 -13.74
C GLY A 49 0.64 -3.91 -13.90
N TYR A 50 0.41 -5.22 -13.87
CA TYR A 50 1.46 -6.20 -14.18
C TYR A 50 1.98 -6.03 -15.61
N GLY A 51 3.27 -6.25 -15.81
CA GLY A 51 3.97 -5.94 -17.07
C GLY A 51 4.20 -4.44 -17.31
N ARG A 52 3.76 -3.59 -16.37
CA ARG A 52 4.00 -2.14 -16.33
C ARG A 52 4.57 -1.79 -14.94
N THR A 53 4.20 -0.61 -14.43
CA THR A 53 4.56 -0.17 -13.08
C THR A 53 3.71 -0.85 -12.02
N VAL A 54 4.37 -1.34 -10.98
CA VAL A 54 3.78 -1.83 -9.72
C VAL A 54 4.55 -1.19 -8.57
N SER A 55 3.85 -0.76 -7.52
CA SER A 55 4.51 -0.17 -6.35
C SER A 55 4.97 -1.28 -5.42
N SER A 56 6.23 -1.67 -5.54
CA SER A 56 6.89 -2.60 -4.62
C SER A 56 7.98 -1.86 -3.85
N SER A 57 8.24 -2.27 -2.61
CA SER A 57 9.26 -1.66 -1.74
C SER A 57 9.11 -0.14 -1.56
N ASN A 58 7.87 0.34 -1.51
CA ASN A 58 7.56 1.71 -1.13
C ASN A 58 7.73 1.89 0.39
N CYS A 59 7.62 3.11 0.90
CA CYS A 59 7.72 3.39 2.33
C CYS A 59 6.52 4.24 2.79
N ILE A 60 5.97 3.92 3.95
CA ILE A 60 4.92 4.69 4.62
C ILE A 60 5.61 5.78 5.45
N LEU A 61 5.31 7.04 5.16
CA LEU A 61 5.87 8.21 5.86
C LEU A 61 4.91 8.79 6.90
N CYS A 62 3.60 8.61 6.70
CA CYS A 62 2.57 9.09 7.63
C CYS A 62 1.64 7.91 8.01
N PRO A 63 2.07 7.02 8.93
CA PRO A 63 1.30 5.84 9.33
C PRO A 63 -0.12 6.15 9.82
N GLU A 64 -0.32 7.32 10.43
CA GLU A 64 -1.60 7.83 10.92
C GLU A 64 -2.53 8.36 9.82
N LYS A 65 -2.03 8.48 8.58
CA LYS A 65 -2.80 9.05 7.46
C LYS A 65 -2.41 8.43 6.13
N VAL A 66 -2.65 7.13 6.00
CA VAL A 66 -2.52 6.43 4.73
C VAL A 66 -3.85 6.47 3.99
N ARG A 67 -3.86 7.11 2.81
CA ARG A 67 -5.01 7.13 1.90
C ARG A 67 -4.67 6.35 0.64
N ILE A 68 -5.51 5.40 0.27
CA ILE A 68 -5.38 4.61 -0.94
C ILE A 68 -6.73 4.64 -1.67
N GLN A 69 -6.76 5.26 -2.84
CA GLN A 69 -7.92 5.25 -3.73
C GLN A 69 -7.60 4.44 -4.98
N SER A 70 -8.39 3.41 -5.24
CA SER A 70 -8.34 2.59 -6.43
C SER A 70 -9.56 2.85 -7.32
N ILE A 71 -9.31 3.01 -8.62
CA ILE A 71 -10.34 3.24 -9.63
C ILE A 71 -10.17 2.20 -10.74
N GLY A 72 -11.18 1.35 -10.92
CA GLY A 72 -11.24 0.34 -11.96
C GLY A 72 -10.98 -1.10 -11.50
N GLY A 73 -10.73 -1.34 -10.21
CA GLY A 73 -10.42 -2.67 -9.69
C GLY A 73 -9.95 -2.70 -8.24
N ALA A 74 -9.78 -3.92 -7.70
CA ALA A 74 -9.24 -4.13 -6.36
C ALA A 74 -7.70 -4.12 -6.34
N VAL A 75 -7.14 -3.82 -5.16
CA VAL A 75 -5.69 -3.74 -4.92
C VAL A 75 -5.32 -4.50 -3.65
N VAL A 76 -4.20 -5.20 -3.68
CA VAL A 76 -3.57 -5.77 -2.49
C VAL A 76 -2.59 -4.75 -1.92
N PHE A 77 -2.84 -4.33 -0.69
CA PHE A 77 -1.92 -3.51 0.10
C PHE A 77 -1.12 -4.40 1.03
N THR A 78 0.20 -4.38 0.90
CA THR A 78 1.12 -5.11 1.76
C THR A 78 1.94 -4.13 2.57
N PHE A 79 2.20 -4.44 3.84
CA PHE A 79 3.16 -3.68 4.64
C PHE A 79 3.89 -4.62 5.60
N GLU A 80 5.14 -4.29 5.88
CA GLU A 80 6.02 -5.09 6.71
C GLU A 80 5.81 -4.75 8.20
N LEU A 81 5.69 -5.81 9.00
CA LEU A 81 5.55 -5.72 10.46
C LEU A 81 6.94 -5.75 11.07
N ARG A 82 7.15 -4.99 12.13
CA ARG A 82 8.36 -5.08 12.93
C ARG A 82 8.34 -6.38 13.72
N GLU A 83 9.44 -7.13 13.71
CA GLU A 83 9.54 -8.28 14.61
C GLU A 83 9.50 -7.78 16.08
N PRO A 84 8.67 -8.37 16.95
CA PRO A 84 8.77 -8.10 18.37
C PRO A 84 10.17 -8.54 18.83
N ASN A 85 10.92 -7.63 19.46
CA ASN A 85 12.30 -7.84 19.91
C ASN A 85 12.50 -9.27 20.42
N ARG A 86 13.20 -10.11 19.64
CA ARG A 86 13.69 -11.40 20.12
C ARG A 86 14.79 -11.09 21.13
N ILE A 87 14.44 -11.11 22.40
CA ILE A 87 15.42 -11.19 23.49
C ILE A 87 16.06 -12.58 23.35
N PHE A 88 17.27 -12.63 22.80
CA PHE A 88 18.11 -13.83 22.78
C PHE A 88 18.79 -14.03 24.13
#